data_AF-A0A445DAY8-F1
#
_entry.id   AF-A0A445DAY8-F1
#
_cell.length_a   1.000
_cell.length_b   1.000
_cell.length_c   1.000
_cell.angle_alpha   90.00
_cell.angle_beta   90.00
_cell.angle_gamma   90.00
#
_symmetry.space_group_name_H-M   'P 1'
#
loop_
_entity.id
_entity.type
_entity.pdbx_description
1 polymer ?
#
loop_
_entity_poly.entity_id
_entity_poly.type
_entity_poly.pdbx_seq_one_letter_code
_entity_poly.pdbx_strand_id
1 'polypeptide(L)'
;MEKGLHIIFVFWRPLSLTNAARSVGDFHALRNVLNKRIQDNCFNTKSTFDFVTDKNFSSSLLNHLLQTLSTLNRSVTCKNAFDSLITRLCNLQRVDDALHVIEYMIHADAGGCRPSATTFYPVLNILTRQKAIDHAPHVVDFMSTLGVNMDLTGHNYFLVAHCFAGDVAAAAGVLKKIEEDGIGADARTFDVLVLGACKVKKVDGAMMLVRRMVDDGVPILYSTYMFVIRGLLQMLLSAFWNIRCRFDD
;
A
#
# COMPACT_ATOMS: atom_id res chain seq x y z
N MET A 1 14.21 -38.84 -12.40
CA MET A 1 13.16 -38.93 -13.43
C MET A 1 11.81 -38.85 -12.72
N GLU A 2 11.46 -37.67 -12.21
CA GLU A 2 10.59 -36.69 -12.93
C GLU A 2 9.13 -37.14 -13.09
N LYS A 3 8.42 -37.48 -11.99
CA LYS A 3 6.95 -37.43 -11.95
C LYS A 3 6.51 -37.15 -10.51
N GLY A 4 6.32 -35.88 -10.14
CA GLY A 4 5.81 -35.54 -8.81
C GLY A 4 5.69 -34.06 -8.47
N LEU A 5 6.31 -33.15 -9.24
CA LEU A 5 6.31 -31.71 -8.93
C LEU A 5 5.27 -30.85 -9.69
N HIS A 6 4.38 -31.45 -10.49
CA HIS A 6 3.54 -30.69 -11.43
C HIS A 6 2.05 -30.52 -11.07
N ILE A 7 1.59 -30.94 -9.88
CA ILE A 7 0.13 -30.93 -9.55
C ILE A 7 -0.20 -30.25 -8.20
N ILE A 8 0.57 -29.23 -7.78
CA ILE A 8 0.19 -28.45 -6.57
C ILE A 8 -0.07 -26.98 -6.87
N PHE A 9 0.37 -26.44 -8.02
CA PHE A 9 0.37 -24.98 -8.23
C PHE A 9 -0.68 -24.42 -9.22
N VAL A 10 -1.52 -25.22 -9.87
CA VAL A 10 -2.33 -24.72 -11.01
C VAL A 10 -3.85 -24.94 -10.91
N PHE A 11 -4.36 -25.78 -10.00
CA PHE A 11 -5.79 -26.18 -10.06
C PHE A 11 -6.73 -25.66 -8.96
N TRP A 12 -6.24 -24.99 -7.92
CA TRP A 12 -7.10 -24.30 -6.94
C TRP A 12 -7.16 -22.79 -7.21
N ARG A 13 -7.64 -22.47 -8.42
CA ARG A 13 -7.86 -21.10 -8.91
C ARG A 13 -8.74 -20.26 -7.95
N PRO A 14 -8.64 -18.92 -8.02
CA PRO A 14 -9.67 -17.98 -7.54
C PRO A 14 -11.10 -18.35 -8.00
N LEU A 15 -11.20 -19.10 -9.10
CA LEU A 15 -12.46 -19.56 -9.68
C LEU A 15 -13.31 -20.45 -8.77
N SER A 16 -12.74 -21.22 -7.84
CA SER A 16 -13.54 -22.04 -6.91
C SER A 16 -14.30 -21.18 -5.90
N LEU A 17 -13.69 -20.10 -5.41
CA LEU A 17 -14.36 -19.09 -4.59
C LEU A 17 -15.34 -18.26 -5.41
N THR A 18 -14.97 -17.85 -6.64
CA THR A 18 -15.94 -17.12 -7.47
C THR A 18 -17.12 -17.99 -7.87
N ASN A 19 -16.98 -19.31 -7.95
CA ASN A 19 -18.07 -20.25 -8.23
C ASN A 19 -18.91 -20.54 -6.99
N ALA A 20 -18.29 -20.75 -5.82
CA ALA A 20 -19.00 -20.92 -4.54
C ALA A 20 -19.71 -19.62 -4.10
N ALA A 21 -19.16 -18.45 -4.44
CA ALA A 21 -19.77 -17.14 -4.18
C ALA A 21 -20.69 -16.66 -5.33
N ARG A 22 -20.58 -17.22 -6.55
CA ARG A 22 -21.48 -16.89 -7.68
C ARG A 22 -22.91 -17.34 -7.42
N SER A 23 -23.10 -18.44 -6.67
CA SER A 23 -24.37 -18.69 -6.02
C SER A 23 -24.47 -17.72 -4.84
N VAL A 24 -24.93 -16.50 -5.14
CA VAL A 24 -25.30 -15.46 -4.19
C VAL A 24 -25.95 -16.11 -2.97
N GLY A 25 -25.26 -16.14 -1.83
CA GLY A 25 -25.84 -16.55 -0.55
C GLY A 25 -25.19 -17.71 0.20
N ASP A 26 -24.26 -18.49 -0.38
CA ASP A 26 -23.63 -19.59 0.38
C ASP A 26 -22.37 -19.16 1.15
N PHE A 27 -22.59 -18.34 2.18
CA PHE A 27 -21.56 -17.94 3.14
C PHE A 27 -20.99 -19.13 3.94
N HIS A 28 -21.73 -20.23 4.02
CA HIS A 28 -21.27 -21.47 4.64
C HIS A 28 -20.23 -22.18 3.76
N ALA A 29 -20.46 -22.26 2.44
CA ALA A 29 -19.46 -22.72 1.48
C ALA A 29 -18.21 -21.82 1.48
N LEU A 30 -18.38 -20.49 1.54
CA LEU A 30 -17.27 -19.55 1.66
C LEU A 30 -16.43 -19.85 2.91
N ARG A 31 -17.07 -20.00 4.08
CA ARG A 31 -16.42 -20.39 5.33
C ARG A 31 -15.65 -21.70 5.19
N ASN A 32 -16.27 -22.72 4.60
CA ASN A 32 -15.65 -24.03 4.42
C ASN A 32 -14.43 -23.97 3.51
N VAL A 33 -14.49 -23.21 2.41
CA VAL A 33 -13.35 -23.01 1.51
C VAL A 33 -12.21 -22.27 2.22
N LEU A 34 -12.53 -21.21 2.96
CA LEU A 34 -11.51 -20.44 3.71
C LEU A 34 -10.87 -21.30 4.81
N ASN A 35 -11.64 -22.11 5.54
CA ASN A 35 -11.09 -23.03 6.54
C ASN A 35 -10.29 -24.17 5.92
N LYS A 36 -10.73 -24.74 4.79
CA LYS A 36 -10.00 -25.80 4.08
C LYS A 36 -8.64 -25.30 3.58
N ARG A 37 -8.58 -24.06 3.08
CA ARG A 37 -7.30 -23.43 2.69
C ARG A 37 -6.29 -23.38 3.84
N ILE A 38 -6.74 -23.26 5.09
CA ILE A 38 -5.86 -23.33 6.27
C ILE A 38 -5.25 -24.73 6.39
N GLN A 39 -6.08 -25.77 6.29
CA GLN A 39 -5.62 -27.16 6.38
C GLN A 39 -4.62 -27.48 5.26
N ASP A 40 -4.83 -26.91 4.08
CA ASP A 40 -4.00 -27.12 2.89
C ASP A 40 -2.79 -26.15 2.81
N ASN A 41 -2.52 -25.33 3.84
CA ASN A 41 -1.47 -24.27 3.84
C ASN A 41 -1.54 -23.29 2.65
N CYS A 42 -2.74 -23.04 2.12
CA CYS A 42 -2.98 -22.09 1.05
C CYS A 42 -3.33 -20.71 1.62
N PHE A 43 -2.40 -19.75 1.52
CA PHE A 43 -2.63 -18.40 2.03
C PHE A 43 -3.63 -17.60 1.20
N ASN A 44 -4.40 -16.72 1.86
CA ASN A 44 -5.26 -15.77 1.17
C ASN A 44 -4.41 -14.78 0.38
N THR A 45 -4.81 -14.54 -0.86
CA THR A 45 -4.18 -13.56 -1.75
C THR A 45 -5.14 -12.42 -2.05
N LYS A 46 -4.65 -11.39 -2.74
CA LYS A 46 -5.45 -10.25 -3.22
C LYS A 46 -6.66 -10.66 -4.07
N SER A 47 -6.66 -11.86 -4.65
CA SER A 47 -7.77 -12.38 -5.47
C SER A 47 -8.87 -13.10 -4.67
N THR A 48 -8.71 -13.25 -3.35
CA THR A 48 -9.64 -14.05 -2.51
C THR A 48 -11.07 -13.51 -2.57
N PHE A 49 -11.22 -12.18 -2.60
CA PHE A 49 -12.53 -11.52 -2.63
C PHE A 49 -12.84 -10.87 -3.99
N ASP A 50 -12.24 -11.34 -5.09
CA ASP A 50 -12.50 -10.76 -6.42
C ASP A 50 -13.96 -10.88 -6.88
N PHE A 51 -14.72 -11.80 -6.29
CA PHE A 51 -16.16 -11.92 -6.51
C PHE A 51 -16.95 -10.71 -5.97
N VAL A 52 -16.39 -9.97 -5.00
CA VAL A 52 -16.96 -8.72 -4.50
C VAL A 52 -16.68 -7.63 -5.53
N THR A 53 -17.72 -7.02 -6.09
CA THR A 53 -17.64 -6.02 -7.16
C THR A 53 -18.58 -4.86 -6.84
N ASP A 54 -18.37 -3.69 -7.43
CA ASP A 54 -19.27 -2.54 -7.20
C ASP A 54 -20.74 -2.84 -7.55
N LYS A 55 -20.98 -3.79 -8.46
CA LYS A 55 -22.33 -4.16 -8.91
C LYS A 55 -23.09 -5.03 -7.92
N ASN A 56 -22.40 -5.82 -7.11
CA ASN A 56 -23.02 -6.74 -6.15
C ASN A 56 -22.76 -6.34 -4.69
N PHE A 57 -21.98 -5.29 -4.46
CA PHE A 57 -21.69 -4.84 -3.11
C PHE A 57 -22.93 -4.20 -2.47
N SER A 58 -23.24 -4.61 -1.24
CA SER A 58 -24.26 -4.01 -0.39
C SER A 58 -23.82 -4.08 1.07
N SER A 59 -24.41 -3.24 1.93
CA SER A 59 -24.19 -3.32 3.39
C SER A 59 -24.58 -4.69 3.96
N SER A 60 -25.59 -5.35 3.39
CA SER A 60 -25.96 -6.71 3.77
C SER A 60 -24.87 -7.72 3.42
N LEU A 61 -24.29 -7.65 2.21
CA LEU A 61 -23.17 -8.49 1.81
C LEU A 61 -21.97 -8.26 2.74
N LEU A 62 -21.66 -7.00 3.08
CA LEU A 62 -20.58 -6.68 4.01
C LEU A 62 -20.80 -7.34 5.37
N ASN A 63 -21.99 -7.18 5.95
CA ASN A 63 -22.32 -7.75 7.26
C ASN A 63 -22.22 -9.28 7.26
N HIS A 64 -22.72 -9.94 6.21
CA HIS A 64 -22.58 -11.39 6.07
C HIS A 64 -21.13 -11.82 5.92
N LEU A 65 -20.31 -11.08 5.17
CA LEU A 65 -18.86 -11.34 5.07
C LEU A 65 -18.19 -11.18 6.45
N LEU A 66 -18.42 -10.07 7.15
CA LEU A 66 -17.86 -9.83 8.49
C LEU A 66 -18.21 -10.95 9.48
N GLN A 67 -19.48 -11.36 9.50
CA GLN A 67 -19.95 -12.46 10.33
C GLN A 67 -19.34 -13.80 9.92
N THR A 68 -19.15 -14.04 8.62
CA THR A 68 -18.49 -15.27 8.14
C THR A 68 -17.03 -15.30 8.57
N LEU A 69 -16.32 -14.18 8.43
CA LEU A 69 -14.89 -14.08 8.77
C LEU A 69 -14.63 -14.19 10.27
N SER A 70 -15.53 -13.69 11.12
CA SER A 70 -15.41 -13.86 12.58
C SER A 70 -15.59 -15.30 13.06
N THR A 71 -16.27 -16.16 12.27
CA THR A 71 -16.44 -17.60 12.57
C THR A 71 -15.31 -18.50 12.07
N LEU A 72 -14.26 -17.93 11.48
CA LEU A 72 -13.06 -18.68 11.06
C LEU A 72 -12.21 -19.09 12.26
N ASN A 73 -11.45 -20.17 12.12
CA ASN A 73 -10.59 -20.68 13.20
C ASN A 73 -9.55 -19.63 13.62
N ARG A 74 -9.45 -19.37 14.95
CA ARG A 74 -8.57 -18.38 15.58
C ARG A 74 -7.11 -18.58 15.16
N SER A 75 -6.60 -17.76 14.25
CA SER A 75 -5.21 -17.80 13.76
C SER A 75 -4.91 -16.66 12.76
N VAL A 76 -3.66 -16.65 12.27
CA VAL A 76 -3.13 -15.83 11.15
C VAL A 76 -4.08 -15.73 9.95
N THR A 77 -4.89 -16.76 9.68
CA THR A 77 -5.78 -16.78 8.51
C THR A 77 -6.97 -15.83 8.63
N CYS A 78 -7.56 -15.68 9.83
CA CYS A 78 -8.67 -14.77 10.02
C CYS A 78 -8.22 -13.32 9.77
N LYS A 79 -7.07 -12.93 10.30
CA LYS A 79 -6.42 -11.64 9.97
C LYS A 79 -6.18 -11.49 8.46
N ASN A 80 -5.56 -12.49 7.81
CA ASN A 80 -5.28 -12.43 6.38
C ASN A 80 -6.55 -12.32 5.52
N ALA A 81 -7.66 -12.93 5.96
CA ALA A 81 -8.94 -12.81 5.27
C ALA A 81 -9.52 -11.39 5.40
N PHE A 82 -9.47 -10.79 6.59
CA PHE A 82 -9.85 -9.38 6.76
C PHE A 82 -8.94 -8.44 5.96
N ASP A 83 -7.62 -8.60 6.03
CA ASP A 83 -6.65 -7.79 5.25
C ASP A 83 -6.92 -7.90 3.73
N SER A 84 -7.30 -9.10 3.26
CA SER A 84 -7.67 -9.32 1.86
C SER A 84 -8.98 -8.66 1.48
N LEU A 85 -9.99 -8.66 2.37
CA LEU A 85 -11.25 -7.97 2.15
C LEU A 85 -11.06 -6.45 2.14
N ILE A 86 -10.29 -5.91 3.09
CA ILE A 86 -9.90 -4.49 3.15
C ILE A 86 -9.19 -4.10 1.84
N THR A 87 -8.20 -4.90 1.41
CA THR A 87 -7.50 -4.66 0.13
C THR A 87 -8.46 -4.64 -1.05
N ARG A 88 -9.47 -5.53 -1.07
CA ARG A 88 -10.48 -5.58 -2.13
C ARG A 88 -11.37 -4.34 -2.12
N LEU A 89 -11.88 -3.92 -0.96
CA LEU A 89 -12.71 -2.72 -0.81
C LEU A 89 -11.97 -1.46 -1.21
N CYS A 90 -10.70 -1.37 -0.80
CA CYS A 90 -9.74 -0.39 -1.26
C CYS A 90 -9.64 -0.39 -2.80
N ASN A 91 -9.41 -1.52 -3.46
CA ASN A 91 -9.34 -1.55 -4.93
C ASN A 91 -10.65 -1.10 -5.63
N LEU A 92 -11.79 -1.21 -4.95
CA LEU A 92 -13.10 -0.71 -5.39
C LEU A 92 -13.33 0.77 -5.02
N GLN A 93 -12.35 1.45 -4.43
CA GLN A 93 -12.43 2.82 -3.94
C GLN A 93 -13.45 3.05 -2.80
N ARG A 94 -13.74 2.00 -2.02
CA ARG A 94 -14.72 2.02 -0.92
C ARG A 94 -13.99 2.10 0.42
N VAL A 95 -13.39 3.26 0.67
CA VAL A 95 -12.52 3.50 1.84
C VAL A 95 -13.29 3.45 3.16
N ASP A 96 -14.50 4.03 3.21
CA ASP A 96 -15.32 4.03 4.42
C ASP A 96 -15.71 2.62 4.84
N ASP A 97 -16.10 1.76 3.90
CA ASP A 97 -16.39 0.36 4.18
C ASP A 97 -15.13 -0.40 4.64
N ALA A 98 -13.97 -0.07 4.09
CA ALA A 98 -12.70 -0.66 4.50
C ALA A 98 -12.36 -0.29 5.95
N LEU A 99 -12.58 0.97 6.35
CA LEU A 99 -12.44 1.43 7.73
C LEU A 99 -13.46 0.75 8.65
N HIS A 100 -14.71 0.57 8.19
CA HIS A 100 -15.73 -0.16 8.94
C HIS A 100 -15.32 -1.62 9.22
N VAL A 101 -14.65 -2.28 8.28
CA VAL A 101 -14.09 -3.63 8.52
C VAL A 101 -13.03 -3.60 9.62
N ILE A 102 -12.16 -2.58 9.65
CA ILE A 102 -11.14 -2.41 10.69
C ILE A 102 -11.78 -2.17 12.06
N GLU A 103 -12.79 -1.31 12.14
CA GLU A 103 -13.59 -1.09 13.35
C GLU A 103 -14.24 -2.38 13.85
N TYR A 104 -14.80 -3.18 12.94
CA TYR A 104 -15.37 -4.49 13.27
C TYR A 104 -14.31 -5.42 13.87
N MET A 105 -13.08 -5.44 13.32
CA MET A 105 -11.98 -6.23 13.89
C MET A 105 -11.63 -5.83 15.33
N ILE A 106 -11.78 -4.54 15.66
CA ILE A 106 -11.46 -4.00 16.99
C ILE A 106 -12.56 -4.34 18.01
N HIS A 107 -13.83 -4.16 17.63
CA HIS A 107 -14.96 -4.22 18.58
C HIS A 107 -15.57 -5.61 18.76
N ALA A 108 -15.54 -6.48 17.75
CA ALA A 108 -16.39 -7.68 17.72
C ALA A 108 -15.74 -8.98 18.23
N ASP A 109 -14.59 -8.93 18.93
CA ASP A 109 -13.72 -10.11 19.17
C ASP A 109 -13.61 -10.95 17.89
N ALA A 110 -13.26 -10.31 16.77
CA ALA A 110 -13.34 -10.86 15.41
C ALA A 110 -12.41 -12.07 15.23
N GLY A 111 -12.81 -13.22 15.77
CA GLY A 111 -11.96 -14.41 15.89
C GLY A 111 -10.69 -14.19 16.74
N GLY A 112 -10.64 -13.16 17.60
CA GLY A 112 -9.42 -12.77 18.32
C GLY A 112 -8.32 -12.14 17.45
N CYS A 113 -8.65 -11.73 16.22
CA CYS A 113 -7.71 -11.13 15.27
C CYS A 113 -7.61 -9.62 15.50
N ARG A 114 -6.37 -9.10 15.63
CA ARG A 114 -6.12 -7.66 15.81
C ARG A 114 -5.56 -7.02 14.54
N PRO A 115 -5.98 -5.79 14.20
CA PRO A 115 -5.35 -5.00 13.15
C PRO A 115 -3.85 -4.81 13.42
N SER A 116 -3.08 -4.66 12.35
CA SER A 116 -1.66 -4.29 12.42
C SER A 116 -1.34 -3.30 11.31
N ALA A 117 -0.11 -2.79 11.24
CA ALA A 117 0.26 -1.80 10.23
C ALA A 117 -0.07 -2.25 8.78
N THR A 118 0.11 -3.53 8.46
CA THR A 118 -0.25 -4.11 7.15
C THR A 118 -1.73 -4.02 6.80
N THR A 119 -2.61 -4.02 7.80
CA THR A 119 -4.07 -3.90 7.66
C THR A 119 -4.46 -2.50 7.15
N PHE A 120 -3.71 -1.47 7.54
CA PHE A 120 -3.97 -0.08 7.19
C PHE A 120 -3.33 0.36 5.87
N TYR A 121 -2.28 -0.32 5.40
CA TYR A 121 -1.56 0.06 4.18
C TYR A 121 -2.41 0.17 2.91
N PRO A 122 -3.39 -0.72 2.64
CA PRO A 122 -4.29 -0.53 1.50
C PRO A 122 -5.07 0.80 1.57
N VAL A 123 -5.51 1.20 2.76
CA VAL A 123 -6.24 2.45 2.99
C VAL A 123 -5.32 3.65 2.78
N LEU A 124 -4.15 3.66 3.43
CA LEU A 124 -3.16 4.73 3.30
C LEU A 124 -2.69 4.90 1.85
N ASN A 125 -2.42 3.80 1.14
CA ASN A 125 -2.00 3.82 -0.26
C ASN A 125 -3.06 4.44 -1.20
N ILE A 126 -4.35 4.32 -0.89
CA ILE A 126 -5.40 4.93 -1.71
C ILE A 126 -5.55 6.40 -1.39
N LEU A 127 -5.63 6.76 -0.11
CA LEU A 127 -5.76 8.15 0.31
C LEU A 127 -4.62 9.01 -0.24
N THR A 128 -3.39 8.47 -0.19
CA THR A 128 -2.19 9.12 -0.75
C THR A 128 -2.21 9.22 -2.29
N ARG A 129 -2.89 8.32 -3.01
CA ARG A 129 -2.99 8.35 -4.49
C ARG A 129 -4.15 9.17 -5.04
N GLN A 130 -5.26 9.27 -4.31
CA GLN A 130 -6.49 9.92 -4.79
C GLN A 130 -6.51 11.45 -4.64
N LYS A 131 -5.39 12.09 -4.30
CA LYS A 131 -5.36 13.47 -3.80
C LYS A 131 -6.18 13.69 -2.51
N ALA A 132 -6.53 12.61 -1.81
CA ALA A 132 -7.20 12.65 -0.50
C ALA A 132 -6.18 12.53 0.64
N ILE A 133 -4.96 13.01 0.43
CA ILE A 133 -3.85 12.89 1.39
C ILE A 133 -4.19 13.59 2.72
N ASP A 134 -5.06 14.60 2.69
CA ASP A 134 -5.53 15.32 3.88
C ASP A 134 -6.28 14.41 4.87
N HIS A 135 -6.87 13.30 4.40
CA HIS A 135 -7.55 12.32 5.26
C HIS A 135 -6.59 11.25 5.81
N ALA A 136 -5.41 11.09 5.23
CA ALA A 136 -4.46 10.07 5.64
C ALA A 136 -3.92 10.28 7.07
N PRO A 137 -3.64 11.52 7.55
CA PRO A 137 -3.31 11.77 8.96
C PRO A 137 -4.33 11.22 9.95
N HIS A 138 -5.64 11.33 9.66
CA HIS A 138 -6.67 10.77 10.55
C HIS A 138 -6.58 9.25 10.68
N VAL A 139 -6.20 8.56 9.60
CA VAL A 139 -5.95 7.10 9.65
C VAL A 139 -4.70 6.79 10.47
N VAL A 140 -3.65 7.61 10.38
CA VAL A 140 -2.43 7.46 11.19
C VAL A 140 -2.71 7.71 12.67
N ASP A 141 -3.52 8.71 13.00
CA ASP A 141 -3.96 8.97 14.36
C ASP A 141 -4.78 7.78 14.88
N PHE A 142 -5.68 7.25 14.05
CA PHE A 142 -6.45 6.05 14.37
C PHE A 142 -5.57 4.81 14.59
N MET A 143 -4.52 4.61 13.78
CA MET A 143 -3.53 3.56 14.04
C MET A 143 -2.83 3.77 15.40
N SER A 144 -2.48 5.01 15.72
CA SER A 144 -1.78 5.38 16.96
C SER A 144 -2.65 5.14 18.21
N THR A 145 -3.96 5.41 18.16
CA THR A 145 -4.88 5.10 19.28
C THR A 145 -4.99 3.61 19.55
N LEU A 146 -4.69 2.77 18.55
CA LEU A 146 -4.65 1.32 18.67
C LEU A 146 -3.26 0.79 19.07
N GLY A 147 -2.29 1.67 19.29
CA GLY A 147 -0.89 1.31 19.56
C GLY A 147 -0.17 0.70 18.35
N VAL A 148 -0.68 0.93 17.14
CA VAL A 148 -0.09 0.45 15.89
C VAL A 148 0.72 1.60 15.26
N ASN A 149 2.04 1.47 15.25
CA ASN A 149 2.91 2.46 14.64
C ASN A 149 3.11 2.16 13.14
N MET A 150 3.32 3.22 12.35
CA MET A 150 3.75 3.07 10.96
C MET A 150 5.19 2.58 10.90
N ASP A 151 5.47 1.68 9.95
CA ASP A 151 6.85 1.36 9.56
C ASP A 151 7.27 2.19 8.33
N LEU A 152 8.48 1.93 7.82
CA LEU A 152 9.04 2.60 6.65
C LEU A 152 8.13 2.51 5.41
N THR A 153 7.40 1.40 5.23
CA THR A 153 6.43 1.21 4.14
C THR A 153 5.29 2.22 4.24
N GLY A 154 4.75 2.41 5.44
CA GLY A 154 3.71 3.39 5.72
C GLY A 154 4.17 4.81 5.34
N HIS A 155 5.31 5.23 5.87
CA HIS A 155 5.92 6.53 5.57
C HIS A 155 6.24 6.72 4.08
N ASN A 156 6.70 5.68 3.40
CA ASN A 156 6.99 5.72 1.97
C ASN A 156 5.74 6.05 1.11
N TYR A 157 4.52 5.69 1.53
CA TYR A 157 3.30 6.11 0.80
C TYR A 157 3.13 7.64 0.82
N PHE A 158 3.32 8.28 1.97
CA PHE A 158 3.25 9.73 2.10
C PHE A 158 4.37 10.42 1.32
N LEU A 159 5.58 9.89 1.44
CA LEU A 159 6.76 10.40 0.74
C LEU A 159 6.53 10.43 -0.79
N VAL A 160 6.07 9.29 -1.34
CA VAL A 160 5.74 9.17 -2.76
C VAL A 160 4.68 10.20 -3.14
N ALA A 161 3.59 10.30 -2.38
CA ALA A 161 2.50 11.22 -2.72
C ALA A 161 2.93 12.70 -2.69
N HIS A 162 3.68 13.14 -1.67
CA HIS A 162 4.22 14.51 -1.60
C HIS A 162 5.20 14.79 -2.74
N CYS A 163 6.11 13.85 -3.05
CA CYS A 163 7.03 13.99 -4.19
C CYS A 163 6.30 14.06 -5.54
N PHE A 164 5.21 13.31 -5.72
CA PHE A 164 4.39 13.39 -6.93
C PHE A 164 3.57 14.68 -7.00
N ALA A 165 3.13 15.23 -5.87
CA ALA A 165 2.49 16.54 -5.79
C ALA A 165 3.46 17.71 -5.98
N GLY A 166 4.77 17.45 -5.93
CA GLY A 166 5.81 18.49 -5.97
C GLY A 166 6.02 19.21 -4.64
N ASP A 167 5.39 18.73 -3.57
CA ASP A 167 5.58 19.29 -2.23
C ASP A 167 6.83 18.69 -1.57
N VAL A 168 7.98 19.19 -1.98
CA VAL A 168 9.28 18.77 -1.45
C VAL A 168 9.45 19.11 0.03
N ALA A 169 8.75 20.16 0.52
CA ALA A 169 8.84 20.54 1.93
C ALA A 169 8.14 19.49 2.81
N ALA A 170 6.92 19.08 2.45
CA ALA A 170 6.24 18.00 3.16
C ALA A 170 6.98 16.66 3.04
N ALA A 171 7.56 16.35 1.87
CA ALA A 171 8.37 15.15 1.70
C ALA A 171 9.62 15.14 2.60
N ALA A 172 10.30 16.27 2.78
CA ALA A 172 11.40 16.40 3.73
C ALA A 172 10.93 16.26 5.19
N GLY A 173 9.73 16.74 5.51
CA GLY A 173 9.08 16.51 6.81
C GLY A 173 8.84 15.03 7.10
N VAL A 174 8.40 14.25 6.11
CA VAL A 174 8.25 12.79 6.24
C VAL A 174 9.60 12.13 6.50
N LEU A 175 10.66 12.52 5.77
CA LEU A 175 12.01 11.99 6.02
C LEU A 175 12.48 12.27 7.45
N LYS A 176 12.29 13.49 7.94
CA LYS A 176 12.61 13.86 9.32
C LYS A 176 11.85 12.99 10.32
N LYS A 177 10.57 12.70 10.06
CA LYS A 177 9.77 11.83 10.92
C LYS A 177 10.25 10.37 10.92
N ILE A 178 10.67 9.83 9.77
CA ILE A 178 11.31 8.49 9.70
C ILE A 178 12.54 8.41 10.61
N GLU A 179 13.32 9.49 10.68
CA GLU A 179 14.52 9.58 11.51
C GLU A 179 14.17 9.75 13.00
N GLU A 180 13.19 10.60 13.33
CA GLU A 180 12.68 10.79 14.69
C GLU A 180 12.06 9.50 15.25
N ASP A 181 11.41 8.70 14.41
CA ASP A 181 10.86 7.39 14.76
C ASP A 181 11.95 6.29 14.86
N GLY A 182 13.21 6.60 14.52
CA GLY A 182 14.35 5.67 14.61
C GLY A 182 14.33 4.53 13.59
N ILE A 183 13.54 4.64 12.52
CA ILE A 183 13.33 3.57 11.52
C ILE A 183 14.50 3.46 10.54
N GLY A 184 15.09 4.60 10.19
CA GLY A 184 16.15 4.71 9.17
C GLY A 184 15.58 4.71 7.75
N ALA A 185 16.03 5.67 6.94
CA ALA A 185 15.66 5.75 5.52
C ALA A 185 16.46 4.75 4.70
N ASP A 186 15.82 4.08 3.74
CA ASP A 186 16.47 3.14 2.83
C ASP A 186 16.78 3.78 1.47
N ALA A 187 17.44 3.01 0.61
CA ALA A 187 17.76 3.43 -0.76
C ALA A 187 16.53 3.87 -1.55
N ARG A 188 15.36 3.28 -1.28
CA ARG A 188 14.10 3.59 -1.96
C ARG A 188 13.51 4.92 -1.47
N THR A 189 13.58 5.21 -0.18
CA THR A 189 13.18 6.50 0.41
C THR A 189 13.95 7.63 -0.25
N PHE A 190 15.29 7.53 -0.34
CA PHE A 190 16.10 8.54 -1.01
C PHE A 190 15.84 8.63 -2.51
N ASP A 191 15.66 7.50 -3.21
CA ASP A 191 15.35 7.49 -4.64
C ASP A 191 14.08 8.29 -4.98
N VAL A 192 13.04 8.14 -4.16
CA VAL A 192 11.77 8.89 -4.29
C VAL A 192 11.98 10.38 -4.04
N LEU A 193 12.75 10.76 -3.02
CA LEU A 193 13.05 12.16 -2.70
C LEU A 193 13.85 12.84 -3.81
N VAL A 194 14.87 12.17 -4.35
CA VAL A 194 15.67 12.64 -5.48
C VAL A 194 14.78 12.83 -6.70
N LEU A 195 13.93 11.86 -7.03
CA LEU A 195 12.94 11.99 -8.10
C LEU A 195 12.04 13.21 -7.91
N GLY A 196 11.49 13.39 -6.71
CA GLY A 196 10.62 14.53 -6.37
C GLY A 196 11.32 15.87 -6.53
N ALA A 197 12.55 16.00 -6.00
CA ALA A 197 13.37 17.21 -6.11
C ALA A 197 13.71 17.56 -7.57
N CYS A 198 14.11 16.56 -8.37
CA CYS A 198 14.37 16.74 -9.80
C CYS A 198 13.11 17.18 -10.56
N LYS A 199 11.93 16.63 -10.26
CA LYS A 199 10.66 17.01 -10.91
C LYS A 199 10.31 18.48 -10.72
N VAL A 200 10.59 19.05 -9.54
CA VAL A 200 10.35 20.47 -9.26
C VAL A 200 11.56 21.36 -9.60
N LYS A 201 12.50 20.86 -10.40
CA LYS A 201 13.71 21.55 -10.85
C LYS A 201 14.65 22.00 -9.71
N LYS A 202 14.55 21.39 -8.52
CA LYS A 202 15.46 21.63 -7.38
C LYS A 202 16.61 20.63 -7.42
N VAL A 203 17.40 20.66 -8.50
CA VAL A 203 18.47 19.67 -8.74
C VAL A 203 19.58 19.74 -7.69
N ASP A 204 19.88 20.92 -7.14
CA ASP A 204 20.84 21.06 -6.05
C ASP A 204 20.40 20.29 -4.79
N GLY A 205 19.11 20.35 -4.46
CA GLY A 205 18.53 19.56 -3.36
C GLY A 205 18.62 18.06 -3.62
N ALA A 206 18.40 17.64 -4.87
CA ALA A 206 18.58 16.24 -5.27
C ALA A 206 20.04 15.77 -5.11
N MET A 207 21.02 16.61 -5.46
CA MET A 207 22.44 16.32 -5.26
C MET A 207 22.82 16.24 -3.78
N MET A 208 22.25 17.10 -2.93
CA MET A 208 22.46 17.03 -1.48
C MET A 208 21.92 15.73 -0.88
N LEU A 209 20.76 15.25 -1.36
CA LEU A 209 20.23 13.94 -0.95
C LEU A 209 21.14 12.79 -1.38
N VAL A 210 21.71 12.83 -2.59
CA VAL A 210 22.67 11.82 -3.05
C VAL A 210 23.96 11.83 -2.21
N ARG A 211 24.47 13.01 -1.84
CA ARG A 211 25.61 13.11 -0.92
C ARG A 211 25.30 12.49 0.44
N ARG A 212 24.12 12.82 0.98
CA ARG A 212 23.65 12.23 2.24
C ARG A 212 23.56 10.70 2.16
N MET A 213 23.12 10.10 1.05
CA MET A 213 23.15 8.64 0.89
C MET A 213 24.56 8.07 1.03
N VAL A 214 25.58 8.76 0.51
CA VAL A 214 26.99 8.34 0.65
C VAL A 214 27.43 8.43 2.10
N ASP A 215 27.14 9.55 2.77
CA ASP A 215 27.53 9.80 4.16
C ASP A 215 26.86 8.80 5.12
N ASP A 216 25.59 8.49 4.87
CA ASP A 216 24.79 7.54 5.67
C ASP A 216 25.07 6.07 5.27
N GLY A 217 25.93 5.81 4.29
CA GLY A 217 26.27 4.46 3.81
C GLY A 217 25.12 3.73 3.10
N VAL A 218 24.12 4.47 2.61
CA VAL A 218 22.95 3.94 1.90
C VAL A 218 23.29 3.71 0.42
N PRO A 219 23.06 2.50 -0.13
CA PRO A 219 23.33 2.22 -1.54
C PRO A 219 22.56 3.14 -2.49
N ILE A 220 23.26 3.79 -3.42
CA ILE A 220 22.64 4.61 -4.46
C ILE A 220 22.12 3.69 -5.58
N LEU A 221 20.84 3.82 -5.92
CA LEU A 221 20.24 3.04 -7.01
C LEU A 221 20.60 3.63 -8.37
N TYR A 222 20.64 2.79 -9.40
CA TYR A 222 20.80 3.24 -10.78
C TYR A 222 19.74 4.27 -11.20
N SER A 223 18.49 4.09 -10.74
CA SER A 223 17.40 5.03 -10.94
C SER A 223 17.71 6.42 -10.38
N THR A 224 18.35 6.47 -9.21
CA THR A 224 18.69 7.72 -8.52
C THR A 224 19.67 8.56 -9.36
N TYR A 225 20.73 7.94 -9.88
CA TYR A 225 21.64 8.60 -10.81
C TYR A 225 20.93 9.07 -12.09
N MET A 226 20.07 8.24 -12.67
CA MET A 226 19.31 8.58 -13.86
C MET A 226 18.43 9.82 -13.64
N PHE A 227 17.79 9.95 -12.47
CA PHE A 227 16.95 11.12 -12.14
C PHE A 227 17.76 12.40 -12.08
N VAL A 228 18.92 12.38 -11.42
CA VAL A 228 19.82 13.53 -11.33
C VAL A 228 20.33 13.94 -12.70
N ILE A 229 20.84 13.00 -13.50
CA ILE A 229 21.36 13.27 -14.85
C ILE A 229 20.28 13.90 -15.72
N ARG A 230 19.06 13.33 -15.71
CA ARG A 230 17.91 13.90 -16.43
C ARG A 230 17.57 15.31 -15.95
N GLY A 231 17.57 15.55 -14.64
CA GLY A 231 17.33 16.86 -14.04
C GLY A 231 18.36 17.91 -14.48
N LEU A 232 19.65 17.56 -14.46
CA LEU A 232 20.74 18.43 -14.91
C LEU A 232 20.62 18.77 -16.40
N LEU A 233 20.35 17.78 -17.25
CA LEU A 233 20.17 18.01 -18.68
C LEU A 233 18.99 18.93 -18.96
N GLN A 234 17.87 18.74 -18.26
CA GLN A 234 16.70 19.60 -18.43
C GLN A 234 16.96 21.05 -17.99
N MET A 235 17.70 21.23 -16.90
CA MET A 235 18.13 22.54 -16.42
C MET A 235 19.06 23.24 -17.42
N LEU A 236 20.07 22.54 -17.93
CA LEU A 236 21.00 23.06 -18.93
C LEU A 236 20.28 23.46 -20.22
N LEU A 237 19.41 22.58 -20.76
CA LEU A 237 18.63 22.88 -21.96
C LEU A 237 17.74 24.12 -21.77
N SER A 238 17.11 24.27 -20.60
CA SER A 238 16.31 25.47 -20.31
C SER A 238 17.14 26.75 -20.23
N ALA A 239 18.37 26.67 -19.71
CA ALA A 239 19.30 27.80 -19.68
C ALA A 239 19.76 28.17 -21.10
N PHE A 240 20.14 27.17 -21.92
CA PHE A 240 20.52 27.39 -23.32
C PHE A 240 19.38 28.00 -24.15
N TRP A 241 18.14 27.52 -23.99
CA TRP A 241 16.99 28.08 -24.69
C TRP A 241 16.71 29.53 -24.28
N ASN A 242 16.75 29.84 -22.98
CA ASN A 242 16.57 31.21 -22.48
C ASN A 242 17.65 32.17 -22.99
N ILE A 243 18.91 31.71 -23.09
CA ILE A 243 19.99 32.51 -23.67
C ILE A 243 19.72 32.74 -25.16
N ARG A 244 19.35 31.70 -25.91
CA ARG A 244 19.04 31.79 -27.35
C ARG A 244 17.93 32.81 -27.63
N CYS A 245 16.79 32.72 -26.94
CA CYS A 245 15.67 33.65 -27.13
C CYS A 245 16.05 35.11 -26.81
N ARG A 246 17.03 35.36 -25.93
CA ARG A 246 17.47 36.72 -25.59
C ARG A 246 18.33 37.39 -26.66
N PHE A 247 18.80 36.65 -27.65
CA PHE A 247 19.61 37.14 -28.77
C PHE A 247 18.82 37.22 -30.08
N ASP A 248 17.57 36.76 -30.10
CA ASP A 248 16.69 36.77 -31.27
C ASP A 248 15.62 37.90 -31.22
N ASP A 249 15.67 38.79 -30.20
CA ASP A 249 14.89 40.05 -30.04
C ASP A 249 15.80 41.29 -30.22
#